data_AF-A0A7X7SDV1-F1
#
_entry.id   AF-A0A7X7SDV1-F1
#
_cell.length_a   1.000
_cell.length_b   1.000
_cell.length_c   1.000
_cell.angle_alpha   90.00
_cell.angle_beta   90.00
_cell.angle_gamma   90.00
#
_symmetry.space_group_name_H-M   'P 1'
#
loop_
_entity.id
_entity.type
_entity.pdbx_description
1 polymer ?
#
loop_
_entity_poly.entity_id
_entity_poly.type
_entity_poly.pdbx_seq_one_letter_code
_entity_poly.pdbx_strand_id
1 'polypeptide(L)' 'GSRGRTEIRILFAFDPERRGILLIAGDKYGNWNRWYREHIPQADEIFDAQLHRLKGQW' A
#
# COMPACT_ATOMS: atom_id res chain seq x y z
N GLY A 1 -0.14 -3.05 22.63
CA GLY A 1 -1.01 -2.30 21.72
C GLY A 1 -0.89 -0.83 22.05
N SER A 2 -0.66 0.03 21.05
CA SER A 2 -0.52 1.47 21.27
C SER A 2 -1.82 2.03 21.88
N ARG A 3 -1.69 2.78 22.98
CA ARG A 3 -2.81 3.37 23.74
C ARG A 3 -3.31 4.71 23.17
N GLY A 4 -3.09 5.04 21.90
CA GLY A 4 -3.36 6.39 21.40
C GLY A 4 -3.93 6.44 20.00
N ARG A 5 -5.24 6.73 19.90
CA ARG A 5 -6.03 7.47 18.87
C ARG A 5 -5.67 7.41 17.37
N THR A 6 -4.67 6.66 16.95
CA THR A 6 -4.09 6.63 15.61
C THR A 6 -3.40 5.28 15.43
N GLU A 7 -3.74 4.54 14.37
CA GLU A 7 -3.11 3.28 14.00
C GLU A 7 -2.60 3.38 12.56
N ILE A 8 -1.36 3.84 12.39
CA ILE A 8 -0.76 3.95 11.06
C ILE A 8 -0.54 2.55 10.49
N ARG A 9 -1.03 2.30 9.28
CA ARG A 9 -0.76 1.09 8.51
C ARG A 9 -0.22 1.44 7.14
N ILE A 10 0.72 0.62 6.70
CA ILE A 10 1.37 0.75 5.40
C ILE A 10 1.08 -0.50 4.57
N LEU A 11 0.65 -0.30 3.32
CA LEU A 11 0.62 -1.34 2.29
C LEU A 11 1.92 -1.24 1.47
N PHE A 12 2.57 -2.38 1.26
CA PHE A 12 3.82 -2.46 0.50
C PHE A 12 3.83 -3.74 -0.35
N ALA A 13 4.62 -3.73 -1.42
CA ALA A 13 4.85 -4.88 -2.28
C ALA A 13 6.33 -4.96 -2.69
N PHE A 14 6.74 -6.10 -3.23
CA PHE A 14 8.05 -6.25 -3.86
C PHE A 14 7.90 -6.25 -5.38
N ASP A 15 8.77 -5.50 -6.07
CA ASP A 15 8.86 -5.62 -7.53
C ASP A 15 9.62 -6.89 -7.96
N PRO A 16 9.64 -7.23 -9.27
CA PRO A 16 10.40 -8.38 -9.77
C PRO A 16 11.91 -8.32 -9.48
N GLU A 17 12.46 -7.13 -9.24
CA GLU A 17 13.87 -6.91 -8.85
C GLU A 17 14.08 -7.00 -7.32
N ARG A 18 13.05 -7.44 -6.58
CA ARG A 18 13.04 -7.62 -5.12
C ARG A 18 13.23 -6.31 -4.34
N ARG A 19 12.86 -5.17 -4.91
CA ARG A 19 12.83 -3.88 -4.19
C ARG A 19 11.49 -3.71 -3.49
N GLY A 20 11.53 -3.30 -2.23
CA GLY A 20 10.33 -2.97 -1.47
C GLY A 20 9.78 -1.62 -1.91
N ILE A 21 8.50 -1.58 -2.29
CA ILE A 21 7.78 -0.38 -2.69
C ILE A 21 6.69 -0.10 -1.66
N LEU A 22 6.69 1.10 -1.10
CA LEU A 22 5.61 1.58 -0.25
C LEU A 22 4.49 2.11 -1.15
N LEU A 23 3.30 1.55 -1.03
CA LEU A 23 2.15 1.87 -1.89
C LEU A 23 1.27 2.91 -1.22
N ILE A 24 0.86 2.65 0.03
CA ILE A 24 -0.08 3.49 0.78
C ILE A 24 0.29 3.52 2.25
N ALA A 25 0.20 4.68 2.89
CA ALA A 25 0.23 4.84 4.35
C ALA A 25 -1.03 5.57 4.81
N GLY A 26 -1.70 5.09 5.86
CA GLY A 26 -2.93 5.73 6.36
C GLY A 26 -3.26 5.38 7.80
N ASP A 27 -4.08 6.23 8.43
CA ASP A 27 -4.61 5.98 9.77
C ASP A 27 -5.80 5.01 9.70
N LYS A 28 -5.67 3.90 10.41
CA LYS A 28 -6.60 2.79 10.46
C LYS A 28 -7.52 2.84 11.69
N TYR A 29 -7.37 3.84 12.56
CA TYR A 29 -8.07 3.89 13.85
C TYR A 29 -9.60 3.79 13.67
N GLY A 30 -10.21 2.79 14.32
CA GLY A 30 -11.66 2.61 14.37
C GLY A 30 -12.35 2.10 13.09
N ASN A 31 -11.64 1.92 11.97
CA ASN A 31 -12.28 1.68 10.66
C ASN A 31 -11.70 0.50 9.87
N TRP A 32 -11.54 -0.65 10.53
CA TRP A 32 -10.74 -1.78 10.04
C TRP A 32 -11.18 -2.34 8.68
N ASN A 33 -12.46 -2.65 8.51
CA ASN A 33 -12.97 -3.30 7.29
C ASN A 33 -13.08 -2.33 6.11
N ARG A 34 -13.38 -1.05 6.37
CA ARG A 34 -13.50 -0.05 5.32
C ARG A 34 -12.13 0.39 4.83
N TRP A 35 -11.16 0.56 5.73
CA TRP A 35 -9.81 0.96 5.37
C TRP A 35 -9.20 0.03 4.32
N TYR A 36 -9.28 -1.29 4.53
CA TYR A 36 -8.77 -2.24 3.52
C TYR A 36 -9.56 -2.21 2.21
N ARG A 37 -10.90 -2.15 2.27
CA ARG A 37 -11.73 -2.09 1.06
C ARG A 37 -11.46 -0.85 0.21
N GLU A 38 -11.09 0.26 0.84
CA GLU A 38 -10.74 1.50 0.13
C GLU A 38 -9.29 1.49 -0.37
N HIS A 39 -8.34 1.05 0.45
CA HIS A 39 -6.91 1.21 0.15
C HIS A 39 -6.30 0.03 -0.61
N ILE A 40 -6.87 -1.18 -0.57
CA ILE A 40 -6.34 -2.32 -1.35
C ILE A 40 -6.45 -2.05 -2.86
N PRO A 41 -7.61 -1.66 -3.43
CA PRO A 41 -7.71 -1.38 -4.86
C PRO A 41 -6.77 -0.24 -5.31
N GLN A 42 -6.63 0.80 -4.49
CA GLN A 42 -5.70 1.89 -4.76
C GLN A 42 -4.24 1.42 -4.78
N ALA A 43 -3.86 0.55 -3.83
CA ALA A 43 -2.50 -0.01 -3.80
C ALA A 43 -2.23 -0.89 -5.02
N ASP A 44 -3.24 -1.62 -5.50
CA ASP A 44 -3.18 -2.44 -6.71
C ASP A 44 -2.89 -1.57 -7.95
N GLU A 45 -3.67 -0.48 -8.14
CA GLU A 45 -3.47 0.47 -9.24
C GLU A 45 -2.07 1.12 -9.22
N ILE A 46 -1.59 1.52 -8.04
CA ILE A 46 -0.25 2.08 -7.86
C ILE A 46 0.82 1.05 -8.23
N PHE A 47 0.63 -0.20 -7.83
CA PHE A 47 1.57 -1.27 -8.11
C PHE A 47 1.62 -1.62 -9.60
N ASP A 48 0.47 -1.72 -10.27
CA ASP A 48 0.40 -1.93 -11.71
C ASP A 48 1.11 -0.81 -12.47
N ALA A 49 0.84 0.46 -12.12
CA ALA A 49 1.52 1.60 -12.72
C ALA A 49 3.05 1.53 -12.53
N GLN A 50 3.52 1.08 -11.36
CA GLN A 50 4.93 0.87 -11.09
C GLN A 50 5.52 -0.27 -11.93
N LEU A 51 4.80 -1.39 -12.09
CA LEU A 51 5.23 -2.50 -12.95
C LEU A 51 5.29 -2.09 -14.43
N HIS A 52 4.35 -1.29 -14.91
CA HIS A 52 4.38 -0.74 -16.27
C HIS A 52 5.59 0.17 -16.49
N ARG A 53 5.93 1.01 -15.50
CA ARG A 53 7.13 1.85 -15.54
C ARG A 53 8.39 1.00 -15.62
N LEU A 54 8.50 -0.07 -14.84
CA LEU A 54 9.65 -0.97 -14.86
C LEU A 54 9.75 -1.71 -16.19
N LYS A 55 8.64 -2.18 -16.78
CA LYS A 55 8.63 -2.85 -18.08
C LYS A 55 9.06 -1.96 -19.23
N GLY A 56 8.77 -0.66 -19.18
CA GLY A 56 9.24 0.32 -20.17
C GLY A 56 10.73 0.67 -20.08
N GLN A 57 11.45 0.12 -19.09
CA GLN A 57 12.91 0.25 -18.95
C GLN A 57 13.68 -0.93 -19.56
N TRP A 58 13.00 -1.86 -20.23
CA TRP A 58 13.59 -3.03 -20.91
C TRP A 58 13.58 -2.89 -22.44
#